data_AF-A0A2W6AUM1-F1
#
_entry.id   AF-A0A2W6AUM1-F1
#
_cell.length_a   1.000
_cell.length_b   1.000
_cell.length_c   1.000
_cell.angle_alpha   90.00
_cell.angle_beta   90.00
_cell.angle_gamma   90.00
#
_symmetry.space_group_name_H-M   'P 1'
#
loop_
_entity.id
_entity.type
_entity.pdbx_description
1 polymer ?
#
loop_
_entity_poly.entity_id
_entity_poly.type
_entity_poly.pdbx_seq_one_letter_code
_entity_poly.pdbx_strand_id
1 'polypeptide(L)'
;MLTMAQNLDVVVLASGDGDFIRLVQAVQMRGIRFELISFGISTSNDLIAVVDYFTEVSTIPEIFRNCAPIPTSHFHLPPNEQR
;
A
#
# COMPACT_ATOMS: atom_id res chain seq x y z
N MET A 1 -11.58 6.92 6.55
CA MET A 1 -10.52 6.60 7.53
C MET A 1 -10.88 7.09 8.92
N LEU A 2 -11.11 8.40 9.14
CA LEU A 2 -11.40 8.95 10.48
C LEU A 2 -12.68 8.41 11.15
N THR A 3 -13.69 8.05 10.37
CA THR A 3 -14.98 7.53 10.87
C THR A 3 -14.92 6.09 11.37
N MET A 4 -13.94 5.30 10.94
CA MET A 4 -13.77 3.90 11.39
C MET A 4 -12.73 3.74 12.49
N ALA A 5 -11.94 4.79 12.74
CA ALA A 5 -10.85 4.78 13.71
C ALA A 5 -11.31 4.37 15.13
N GLN A 6 -12.54 4.69 15.54
CA GLN A 6 -12.99 4.42 16.92
C GLN A 6 -13.02 2.93 17.32
N ASN A 7 -12.99 2.00 16.36
CA ASN A 7 -13.07 0.56 16.61
C ASN A 7 -11.86 -0.22 16.04
N LEU A 8 -10.76 0.47 15.72
CA LEU A 8 -9.57 -0.16 15.12
C LEU A 8 -8.41 -0.13 16.10
N ASP A 9 -7.73 -1.25 16.29
CA ASP A 9 -6.51 -1.33 17.10
C ASP A 9 -5.28 -0.82 16.34
N VAL A 10 -5.25 -1.09 15.03
CA VAL A 10 -4.13 -0.75 14.13
C VAL A 10 -4.66 -0.24 12.80
N VAL A 11 -4.03 0.81 12.29
CA VAL A 11 -4.28 1.37 10.96
C VAL A 11 -2.99 1.30 10.14
N VAL A 12 -3.06 0.73 8.94
CA VAL A 12 -1.92 0.65 8.02
C VAL A 12 -2.18 1.57 6.82
N LEU A 13 -1.25 2.47 6.54
CA LEU A 13 -1.27 3.33 5.36
C LEU A 13 -0.27 2.84 4.32
N ALA A 14 -0.77 2.54 3.12
CA ALA A 14 0.06 2.25 1.96
C ALA A 14 0.21 3.49 1.06
N SER A 15 1.07 4.44 1.48
CA SER A 15 1.33 5.68 0.74
C SER A 15 2.66 6.31 1.17
N GLY A 16 3.25 7.13 0.30
CA GLY A 16 4.46 7.91 0.58
C GLY A 16 4.22 9.39 0.86
N ASP A 17 2.97 9.86 0.77
CA ASP A 17 2.64 11.30 0.75
C ASP A 17 2.65 11.94 2.15
N GLY A 18 3.42 13.02 2.29
CA GLY A 18 3.55 13.78 3.53
C GLY A 18 2.25 14.44 4.01
N ASP A 19 1.26 14.62 3.14
CA ASP A 19 -0.02 15.24 3.50
C ASP A 19 -0.80 14.45 4.57
N PHE A 20 -0.46 13.16 4.76
CA PHE A 20 -1.08 12.31 5.77
C PHE A 20 -0.57 12.54 7.20
N ILE A 21 0.43 13.39 7.44
CA ILE A 21 0.96 13.64 8.80
C ILE A 21 -0.14 14.07 9.79
N ARG A 22 -1.06 14.96 9.37
CA ARG A 22 -2.18 15.39 10.21
C ARG A 22 -3.16 14.26 10.53
N LEU A 23 -3.33 13.32 9.60
CA LEU A 23 -4.17 12.15 9.79
C LEU A 23 -3.53 11.18 10.78
N VAL A 24 -2.22 10.92 10.66
CA VAL A 24 -1.46 10.07 11.59
C VAL A 24 -1.65 10.56 13.02
N GLN A 25 -1.41 11.85 13.26
CA GLN A 25 -1.59 12.47 14.58
C GLN A 25 -3.03 12.33 15.10
N ALA A 26 -4.03 12.56 14.25
CA ALA A 26 -5.43 12.44 14.62
C ALA A 26 -5.87 11.01 14.99
N VAL A 27 -5.25 10.00 14.37
CA VAL A 27 -5.48 8.58 14.67
C VAL A 27 -4.76 8.17 15.95
N GLN A 28 -3.49 8.55 16.11
CA GLN A 28 -2.70 8.27 17.31
C GLN A 28 -3.29 8.92 18.57
N MET A 29 -3.83 10.13 18.48
CA MET A 29 -4.54 10.78 19.60
C MET A 29 -5.75 9.99 20.11
N ARG A 30 -6.29 9.07 19.30
CA ARG A 30 -7.38 8.16 19.70
C ARG A 30 -6.86 6.86 20.33
N GLY A 31 -5.55 6.73 20.54
CA GLY A 31 -4.89 5.55 21.11
C GLY A 31 -4.66 4.43 20.10
N ILE A 32 -4.80 4.70 18.81
CA ILE A 32 -4.72 3.70 17.73
C ILE A 32 -3.31 3.69 17.16
N ARG A 33 -2.73 2.51 17.00
CA ARG A 33 -1.40 2.37 16.40
C ARG A 33 -1.46 2.61 14.90
N PHE A 34 -0.56 3.44 14.38
CA PHE A 34 -0.47 3.78 12.97
C PHE A 34 0.82 3.23 12.36
N GLU A 35 0.68 2.33 11.38
CA GLU A 35 1.79 1.80 10.60
C GLU A 35 1.79 2.38 9.18
N LEU A 36 2.98 2.53 8.63
CA LEU A 36 3.22 2.96 7.26
C LEU A 36 3.89 1.83 6.49
N ILE A 37 3.41 1.56 5.29
CA ILE A 37 4.05 0.63 4.37
C ILE A 37 4.22 1.32 3.02
N SER A 38 5.46 1.53 2.59
CA SER A 38 5.74 2.23 1.33
C SER A 38 7.17 1.95 0.87
N PHE A 39 7.56 2.56 -0.25
CA PHE A 39 8.94 2.63 -0.71
C PHE A 39 9.63 3.86 -0.12
N GLY A 40 10.69 3.66 0.65
CA GLY A 40 11.38 4.70 1.41
C GLY A 40 11.94 5.79 0.50
N ILE A 41 12.40 5.42 -0.70
CA ILE A 41 12.86 6.38 -1.73
C ILE A 41 11.76 7.34 -2.21
N SER A 42 10.49 6.96 -2.04
CA SER A 42 9.31 7.69 -2.52
C SER A 42 8.41 8.14 -1.38
N THR A 43 8.93 8.16 -0.15
CA THR A 43 8.17 8.47 1.06
C THR A 43 8.75 9.68 1.77
N SER A 44 7.89 10.57 2.27
CA SER A 44 8.31 11.71 3.08
C SER A 44 8.98 11.25 4.38
N ASN A 45 10.19 11.76 4.66
CA ASN A 45 10.89 11.49 5.92
C ASN A 45 10.11 12.00 7.14
N ASP A 46 9.43 13.13 7.00
CA ASP A 46 8.60 13.69 8.07
C ASP A 46 7.41 12.79 8.39
N LEU A 47 6.85 12.12 7.37
CA LEU A 47 5.80 11.12 7.56
C LEU A 47 6.35 9.88 8.29
N ILE A 48 7.52 9.37 7.88
CA ILE A 48 8.18 8.22 8.55
C ILE A 48 8.47 8.54 10.02
N ALA A 49 8.85 9.78 10.33
CA ALA A 49 9.18 10.20 11.68
C ALA A 49 7.98 10.27 12.64
N VAL A 50 6.75 10.41 12.14
CA VAL A 50 5.55 10.55 12.98
C VAL A 50 4.75 9.26 13.15
N VAL A 51 4.98 8.25 12.32
CA VAL A 51 4.27 6.95 12.40
C VAL A 51 4.91 6.04 13.44
N ASP A 52 4.14 5.11 14.00
CA ASP A 52 4.63 4.21 15.05
C ASP A 52 5.57 3.13 14.49
N TYR A 53 5.36 2.73 13.24
CA TYR A 53 6.18 1.73 12.57
C TYR A 53 6.18 1.94 11.06
N PHE A 54 7.35 1.79 10.44
CA PHE A 54 7.52 1.86 8.99
C PHE A 54 8.03 0.53 8.45
N THR A 55 7.30 -0.02 7.49
CA THR A 55 7.67 -1.22 6.75
C THR A 55 8.12 -0.83 5.34
N GLU A 56 9.38 -1.10 5.04
CA GLU A 56 9.91 -0.86 3.71
C GLU A 56 9.53 -2.00 2.76
N VAL A 57 8.70 -1.72 1.76
CA VAL A 57 8.18 -2.74 0.84
C VAL A 57 9.30 -3.48 0.13
N SER A 58 10.38 -2.78 -0.25
CA SER A 58 11.52 -3.38 -0.95
C SER A 58 12.28 -4.43 -0.13
N THR A 59 12.12 -4.44 1.19
CA THR A 59 12.78 -5.42 2.08
C THR A 59 11.98 -6.71 2.26
N ILE A 60 10.72 -6.75 1.82
CA ILE A 60 9.85 -7.91 2.02
C ILE A 60 10.21 -9.00 0.98
N PRO A 61 10.64 -10.19 1.42
CA PRO A 61 10.94 -11.29 0.51
C PRO A 61 9.70 -11.69 -0.30
N GLU A 62 9.88 -11.99 -1.58
CA GLU A 62 8.83 -12.49 -2.49
C GLU A 62 7.61 -11.56 -2.69
N ILE A 63 7.68 -10.29 -2.26
CA ILE A 63 6.59 -9.32 -2.48
C ILE A 63 6.39 -9.02 -3.97
N PHE A 64 7.48 -8.95 -4.73
CA PHE A 64 7.46 -8.82 -6.18
C PHE A 64 7.51 -10.19 -6.84
N ARG A 65 6.48 -11.01 -6.62
CA ARG A 65 6.28 -12.16 -7.49
C ARG A 65 5.88 -11.63 -8.87
N ASN A 66 6.76 -11.82 -9.85
CA ASN A 66 6.35 -11.72 -11.24
C ASN A 66 5.11 -12.62 -11.41
N CYS A 67 3.98 -12.01 -11.76
CA CYS A 67 2.86 -12.77 -12.27
C CYS A 67 3.44 -13.60 -13.42
N ALA A 68 3.41 -14.92 -13.32
CA ALA A 68 3.86 -15.77 -14.41
C ALA A 68 3.20 -15.24 -15.69
N PRO A 69 3.94 -15.06 -16.80
CA PRO A 69 3.34 -14.56 -18.03
C PRO A 69 2.10 -15.40 -18.30
N ILE A 70 0.94 -14.72 -18.44
CA ILE A 70 -0.31 -15.40 -18.77
C ILE A 70 0.00 -16.27 -20.00
N PRO A 71 -0.19 -17.59 -19.93
CA PRO A 71 0.06 -18.44 -21.09
C PRO A 71 -0.77 -17.91 -22.25
N THR A 72 -0.12 -17.43 -23.31
CA THR A 72 -0.78 -16.90 -24.52
C THR A 72 -1.42 -18.01 -25.36
N SER A 73 -1.93 -19.07 -24.73
CA SER A 73 -2.67 -20.13 -25.40
C SER A 73 -4.15 -19.77 -25.40
N HIS A 74 -4.69 -19.60 -26.61
CA HIS A 74 -6.11 -19.47 -26.98
C HIS A 74 -6.63 -18.04 -27.20
N PHE A 75 -6.13 -17.40 -28.26
CA PHE A 75 -7.02 -16.72 -29.20
C PHE A 75 -6.85 -17.38 -30.58
N HIS A 76 -7.47 -18.55 -30.75
CA HIS A 76 -7.75 -19.06 -32.09
C HIS A 76 -9.04 -18.39 -32.54
N LEU A 77 -8.93 -17.31 -33.30
CA LEU A 77 -10.08 -16.77 -34.03
C LEU A 77 -10.53 -17.86 -35.02
N PRO A 78 -11.81 -18.28 -35.00
CA PRO A 78 -12.29 -19.19 -36.01
C PRO A 78 -12.16 -18.53 -37.40
N PRO A 79 -11.91 -19.30 -38.48
CA PRO A 79 -11.56 -18.77 -39.81
C PRO A 79 -12.59 -17.82 -40.45
N ASN A 80 -13.76 -17.65 -39.83
CA ASN A 80 -14.91 -16.93 -40.38
C ASN A 80 -14.97 -15.44 -40.01
N GLU A 81 -13.97 -14.88 -39.33
CA GLU A 81 -13.93 -13.44 -38.98
C GLU A 81 -12.73 -12.67 -39.58
N GLN A 82 -11.97 -13.26 -40.50
CA GLN A 82 -10.89 -12.56 -41.24
C GLN A 82 -11.35 -12.04 -42.62
N ARG A 83 -12.47 -11.32 -42.68
CA ARG A 83 -12.95 -10.69 -43.91
C ARG A 83 -12.91 -9.17 -43.84
#